data_AF-A0A2G9C3Z3-F1
#
_entry.id   AF-A0A2G9C3Z3-F1
#
_cell.length_a   1.000
_cell.length_b   1.000
_cell.length_c   1.000
_cell.angle_alpha   90.00
_cell.angle_beta   90.00
_cell.angle_gamma   90.00
#
_symmetry.space_group_name_H-M   'P 1'
#
loop_
_entity.id
_entity.type
_entity.pdbx_description
1 polymer ?
#
loop_
_entity_poly.entity_id
_entity_poly.type
_entity_poly.pdbx_seq_one_letter_code
_entity_poly.pdbx_strand_id
1 'polypeptide(L)'
;MNIRKVLAAVLPAALLCAGASATAATIGVILPGSYPSTAQAEELQLGMTLALKTWPGDAAPRLVIKDSGCDARKAEAISQEFIKAKVDLVLGNWCEINAGADALKVAGIPFVSSNAERVKDQDLQLQLGRIELNAGEKIAADLRRQTGLRISARTSCWMDFDATLSERVDAVLCPVLTVDRGRWDQVANTYGAAFRKPFTASAARGYAAMEVALNYLRRAKGMKPAAALKETQSMVTLLGPVPTLDAPAPTTALQLVFRHDLPKLNPQQSQTLDKLVKTKGCACPGGTLRGGCPRDAGPWGELPFVVRGGGTPPACTKPIELLEL
;
A
#
# COMPACT_ATOMS: atom_id res chain seq x y z
N MET A 1 85.20 9.14 0.07
CA MET A 1 84.99 8.95 1.53
C MET A 1 84.93 10.32 2.19
N ASN A 2 83.72 10.82 2.48
CA ASN A 2 83.42 11.65 3.65
C ASN A 2 81.92 12.02 3.68
N ILE A 3 81.26 11.47 4.70
CA ILE A 3 79.84 11.57 5.01
C ILE A 3 79.59 12.87 5.79
N ARG A 4 78.65 13.73 5.34
CA ARG A 4 78.04 14.75 6.20
C ARG A 4 76.55 14.99 5.86
N LYS A 5 75.72 14.41 6.76
CA LYS A 5 74.54 14.98 7.42
C LYS A 5 73.33 15.44 6.59
N VAL A 6 72.38 14.51 6.50
CA VAL A 6 70.93 14.61 6.79
C VAL A 6 70.43 15.95 7.36
N LEU A 7 69.43 16.52 6.70
CA LEU A 7 68.26 17.13 7.34
C LEU A 7 67.08 17.08 6.35
N ALA A 8 66.25 16.06 6.54
CA ALA A 8 64.98 15.90 5.86
C ALA A 8 63.95 16.87 6.44
N ALA A 9 63.44 17.79 5.64
CA ALA A 9 62.27 18.56 5.96
C ALA A 9 61.02 17.69 5.70
N VAL A 10 60.54 17.01 6.73
CA VAL A 10 59.24 16.34 6.71
C VAL A 10 58.18 17.40 6.99
N LEU A 11 57.54 17.91 5.92
CA LEU A 11 56.27 18.60 6.06
C LEU A 11 55.20 17.56 6.45
N PRO A 12 54.41 17.76 7.52
CA PRO A 12 53.23 16.96 7.75
C PRO A 12 52.20 17.36 6.69
N ALA A 13 52.02 16.50 5.69
CA ALA A 13 50.83 16.51 4.85
C ALA A 13 49.64 16.16 5.76
N ALA A 14 49.00 17.20 6.30
CA ALA A 14 47.69 17.07 6.92
C ALA A 14 46.72 16.55 5.85
N LEU A 15 46.50 15.23 5.85
CA LEU A 15 45.34 14.63 5.21
C LEU A 15 44.11 15.23 5.89
N LEU A 16 43.59 16.29 5.28
CA LEU A 16 42.21 16.69 5.44
C LEU A 16 41.35 15.54 4.90
N CYS A 17 41.05 14.57 5.77
CA CYS A 17 39.87 13.74 5.63
C CYS A 17 38.65 14.66 5.80
N ALA A 18 38.36 15.45 4.77
CA ALA A 18 37.06 16.05 4.59
C ALA A 18 36.09 14.89 4.38
N GLY A 19 35.48 14.43 5.46
CA GLY A 19 34.33 13.53 5.38
C GLY A 19 33.30 14.25 4.54
N ALA A 20 33.13 13.82 3.29
CA ALA A 20 32.04 14.28 2.45
C ALA A 20 30.76 14.02 3.22
N SER A 21 30.12 15.08 3.70
CA SER A 21 28.80 14.98 4.32
C SER A 21 27.90 14.36 3.26
N ALA A 22 27.53 13.10 3.43
CA ALA A 22 26.65 12.39 2.52
C ALA A 22 25.38 13.22 2.37
N THR A 23 25.16 13.75 1.16
CA THR A 23 24.00 14.59 0.86
C THR A 23 22.76 13.72 1.07
N ALA A 24 21.81 14.19 1.87
CA ALA A 24 20.58 13.45 2.11
C ALA A 24 19.85 13.20 0.78
N ALA A 25 19.47 11.95 0.53
CA ALA A 25 18.69 11.57 -0.64
C ALA A 25 17.38 12.39 -0.72
N THR A 26 16.87 12.63 -1.92
CA THR A 26 15.59 13.31 -2.15
C THR A 26 14.55 12.32 -2.63
N ILE A 27 13.42 12.24 -1.91
CA ILE A 27 12.26 11.43 -2.28
C ILE A 27 11.18 12.37 -2.83
N GLY A 28 10.78 12.14 -4.08
CA GLY A 28 9.57 12.74 -4.64
C GLY A 28 8.34 12.01 -4.12
N VAL A 29 7.32 12.73 -3.67
CA VAL A 29 6.07 12.14 -3.16
C VAL A 29 4.89 12.78 -3.88
N ILE A 30 4.08 11.96 -4.53
CA ILE A 30 2.82 12.35 -5.15
C ILE A 30 1.71 11.95 -4.20
N LEU A 31 1.00 12.92 -3.61
CA LEU A 31 -0.12 12.69 -2.71
C LEU A 31 -1.45 13.13 -3.34
N PRO A 32 -2.57 12.51 -2.96
CA PRO A 32 -3.93 12.96 -3.28
C PRO A 32 -4.35 14.09 -2.32
N GLY A 33 -3.58 15.17 -2.30
CA GLY A 33 -3.67 16.28 -1.35
C GLY A 33 -4.99 17.04 -1.36
N SER A 34 -5.61 17.23 -2.53
CA SER A 34 -6.86 17.98 -2.67
C SER A 34 -8.12 17.12 -2.80
N TYR A 35 -8.00 15.88 -3.26
CA TYR A 35 -9.11 14.95 -3.48
C TYR A 35 -8.62 13.51 -3.34
N PRO A 36 -9.38 12.58 -2.72
CA PRO A 36 -10.77 12.73 -2.24
C PRO A 36 -10.91 13.41 -0.88
N SER A 37 -9.83 13.51 -0.10
CA SER A 37 -9.87 14.09 1.24
C SER A 37 -8.50 14.64 1.64
N THR A 38 -8.46 15.94 1.96
CA THR A 38 -7.26 16.61 2.51
C THR A 38 -6.79 15.95 3.80
N ALA A 39 -7.72 15.58 4.68
CA ALA A 39 -7.42 14.91 5.94
C ALA A 39 -6.73 13.55 5.73
N GLN A 40 -7.13 12.79 4.70
CA GLN A 40 -6.46 11.52 4.38
C GLN A 40 -5.04 11.74 3.86
N ALA A 41 -4.81 12.77 3.05
CA ALA A 41 -3.47 13.14 2.59
C ALA A 41 -2.56 13.58 3.75
N GLU A 42 -3.10 14.33 4.71
CA GLU A 42 -2.39 14.68 5.94
C GLU A 42 -2.01 13.44 6.76
N GLU A 43 -2.93 12.49 6.95
CA GLU A 43 -2.67 11.22 7.65
C GLU A 43 -1.57 10.41 6.95
N LEU A 44 -1.61 10.30 5.62
CA LEU A 44 -0.54 9.69 4.81
C LEU A 44 0.81 10.37 5.08
N GLN A 45 0.84 11.70 5.06
CA GLN A 45 2.05 12.47 5.32
C GLN A 45 2.57 12.31 6.75
N LEU A 46 1.70 12.25 7.76
CA LEU A 46 2.07 12.00 9.15
C LEU A 46 2.68 10.60 9.30
N GLY A 47 2.10 9.59 8.64
CA GLY A 47 2.66 8.24 8.57
C GLY A 47 4.08 8.22 8.00
N MET A 48 4.29 8.86 6.85
CA MET A 48 5.63 9.00 6.25
C MET A 48 6.60 9.75 7.17
N THR A 49 6.13 10.81 7.82
CA THR A 49 6.92 11.61 8.76
C THR A 49 7.34 10.79 9.98
N LEU A 50 6.47 9.91 10.49
CA LEU A 50 6.82 9.01 11.59
C LEU A 50 7.94 8.07 11.18
N ALA A 51 7.81 7.40 10.03
CA ALA A 51 8.81 6.47 9.52
C ALA A 51 10.18 7.14 9.38
N LEU A 52 10.22 8.38 8.86
CA LEU A 52 11.44 9.20 8.80
C LEU A 52 12.02 9.52 10.18
N LYS A 53 11.19 9.91 11.15
CA LYS A 53 11.65 10.24 12.51
C LYS A 53 12.17 9.03 13.27
N THR A 54 11.64 7.84 12.98
CA THR A 54 12.07 6.58 13.60
C THR A 54 13.13 5.85 12.78
N TRP A 55 13.63 6.45 11.70
CA TRP A 55 14.61 5.84 10.81
C TRP A 55 15.98 5.76 11.49
N PRO A 56 16.60 4.57 11.61
CA PRO A 56 17.90 4.41 12.26
C PRO A 56 19.10 4.65 11.33
N GLY A 57 18.90 5.03 10.07
CA GLY A 57 19.99 5.28 9.12
C GLY A 57 20.57 6.70 9.22
N ASP A 58 21.68 6.93 8.54
CA ASP A 58 22.54 8.12 8.73
C ASP A 58 21.80 9.48 8.60
N ALA A 59 21.51 9.88 7.36
CA ALA A 59 20.86 11.16 7.05
C ALA A 59 19.43 10.91 6.59
N ALA A 60 18.46 11.53 7.27
CA ALA A 60 17.06 11.46 6.88
C ALA A 60 16.87 12.08 5.48
N PRO A 61 16.26 11.35 4.52
CA PRO A 61 15.98 11.88 3.19
C PRO A 61 15.09 13.13 3.23
N ARG A 62 15.30 14.03 2.27
CA ARG A 62 14.42 15.18 2.03
C ARG A 62 13.18 14.73 1.25
N LEU A 63 12.00 15.13 1.70
CA LEU A 63 10.77 14.91 0.94
C LEU A 63 10.42 16.13 0.08
N VAL A 64 10.02 15.88 -1.17
CA VAL A 64 9.38 16.88 -2.04
C VAL A 64 7.98 16.38 -2.36
N ILE A 65 6.98 16.96 -1.68
CA ILE A 65 5.59 16.52 -1.78
C ILE A 65 4.85 17.39 -2.80
N LYS A 66 4.08 16.75 -3.67
CA LYS A 66 3.27 17.38 -4.72
C LYS A 66 1.87 16.76 -4.72
N ASP A 67 0.87 17.59 -4.99
CA ASP A 67 -0.54 17.18 -5.00
C ASP A 67 -1.00 16.81 -6.43
N SER A 68 -1.40 15.56 -6.63
CA SER A 68 -2.05 15.11 -7.87
C SER A 68 -3.56 15.28 -7.86
N GLY A 69 -4.19 15.45 -6.69
CA GLY A 69 -5.65 15.47 -6.55
C GLY A 69 -6.32 14.21 -7.13
N CYS A 70 -5.63 13.07 -7.07
CA CYS A 70 -6.10 11.82 -7.66
C CYS A 70 -6.26 11.85 -9.19
N ASP A 71 -5.61 12.78 -9.88
CA ASP A 71 -5.65 12.93 -11.34
C ASP A 71 -4.38 12.32 -11.97
N ALA A 72 -4.58 11.30 -12.80
CA ALA A 72 -3.48 10.58 -13.46
C ALA A 72 -2.60 11.49 -14.34
N ARG A 73 -3.19 12.49 -15.02
CA ARG A 73 -2.42 13.43 -15.87
C ARG A 73 -1.58 14.37 -15.02
N LYS A 74 -2.11 14.82 -13.87
CA LYS A 74 -1.34 15.61 -12.91
C LYS A 74 -0.21 14.79 -12.30
N ALA A 75 -0.49 13.54 -11.90
CA ALA A 75 0.52 12.62 -11.40
C ALA A 75 1.65 12.40 -12.43
N GLU A 76 1.32 12.18 -13.70
CA GLU A 76 2.30 12.08 -14.78
C GLU A 76 3.13 13.36 -14.95
N ALA A 77 2.50 14.54 -14.94
CA ALA A 77 3.20 15.82 -15.03
C ALA A 77 4.16 16.02 -13.85
N ILE A 78 3.73 15.66 -12.63
CA ILE A 78 4.57 15.71 -11.43
C ILE A 78 5.75 14.73 -11.54
N SER A 79 5.55 13.53 -12.09
CA SER A 79 6.66 12.61 -12.36
C SER A 79 7.70 13.23 -13.28
N GLN A 80 7.28 13.98 -14.31
CA GLN A 80 8.21 14.73 -15.17
C GLN A 80 8.97 15.83 -14.42
N GLU A 81 8.32 16.53 -13.48
CA GLU A 81 9.00 17.48 -12.59
C GLU A 81 10.07 16.79 -11.74
N PHE A 82 9.74 15.63 -11.16
CA PHE A 82 10.68 14.85 -10.35
C PHE A 82 11.85 14.28 -11.15
N ILE A 83 11.62 13.85 -12.39
CA ILE A 83 12.69 13.45 -13.32
C ILE A 83 13.65 14.62 -13.56
N LYS A 84 13.11 15.81 -13.88
CA LYS A 84 13.93 17.02 -14.08
C LYS A 84 14.71 17.40 -12.81
N ALA A 85 14.10 17.23 -11.65
CA ALA A 85 14.71 17.50 -10.35
C ALA A 85 15.71 16.41 -9.90
N LYS A 86 15.81 15.29 -10.63
CA LYS A 86 16.69 14.15 -10.33
C LYS A 86 16.52 13.63 -8.89
N VAL A 87 15.27 13.42 -8.48
CA VAL A 87 14.99 12.74 -7.20
C VAL A 87 15.53 11.30 -7.24
N ASP A 88 15.87 10.76 -6.07
CA ASP A 88 16.47 9.42 -5.96
C ASP A 88 15.43 8.30 -6.03
N LEU A 89 14.18 8.60 -5.69
CA LEU A 89 13.03 7.69 -5.71
C LEU A 89 11.72 8.48 -5.69
N VAL A 90 10.65 7.90 -6.24
CA VAL A 90 9.29 8.45 -6.16
C VAL A 90 8.35 7.52 -5.38
N LEU A 91 7.48 8.10 -4.55
CA LEU A 91 6.33 7.46 -3.91
C LEU A 91 5.04 8.05 -4.50
N GLY A 92 4.04 7.23 -4.80
CA GLY A 92 2.80 7.75 -5.38
C GLY A 92 1.77 6.69 -5.72
N ASN A 93 0.83 7.06 -6.61
CA ASN A 93 -0.27 6.21 -7.07
C ASN A 93 -1.11 5.67 -5.91
N TRP A 94 -1.65 6.57 -5.08
CA TRP A 94 -2.48 6.15 -3.94
C TRP A 94 -3.88 5.75 -4.40
N CYS A 95 -4.39 6.44 -5.42
CA CYS A 95 -5.63 6.13 -6.12
C CYS A 95 -5.45 6.05 -7.64
N GLU A 96 -4.45 6.73 -8.20
CA GLU A 96 -4.09 6.59 -9.61
C GLU A 96 -3.46 5.22 -9.84
N ILE A 97 -3.69 4.68 -11.04
CA ILE A 97 -3.14 3.39 -11.42
C ILE A 97 -2.04 3.66 -12.44
N ASN A 98 -0.81 3.30 -12.07
CA ASN A 98 0.38 3.36 -12.91
C ASN A 98 0.75 4.73 -13.52
N ALA A 99 0.15 5.83 -13.04
CA ALA A 99 0.46 7.16 -13.55
C ALA A 99 1.95 7.49 -13.36
N GLY A 100 2.61 7.92 -14.45
CA GLY A 100 4.02 8.33 -14.45
C GLY A 100 5.07 7.22 -14.30
N ALA A 101 4.66 5.96 -14.09
CA ALA A 101 5.58 4.85 -13.81
C ALA A 101 6.54 4.58 -14.99
N ASP A 102 6.03 4.52 -16.22
CA ASP A 102 6.85 4.25 -17.40
C ASP A 102 7.89 5.35 -17.64
N ALA A 103 7.54 6.62 -17.42
CA ALA A 103 8.46 7.73 -17.54
C ALA A 103 9.59 7.67 -16.50
N LEU A 104 9.25 7.34 -15.25
CA LEU A 104 10.23 7.16 -14.17
C LEU A 104 11.17 5.98 -14.47
N LYS A 105 10.62 4.86 -14.94
CA LYS A 105 11.39 3.69 -15.40
C LYS A 105 12.39 4.07 -16.51
N VAL A 106 11.95 4.78 -17.54
CA VAL A 106 12.83 5.25 -18.64
C VAL A 106 13.93 6.18 -18.11
N ALA A 107 13.62 7.03 -17.12
CA ALA A 107 14.59 7.89 -16.45
C ALA A 107 15.51 7.15 -15.46
N GLY A 108 15.30 5.84 -15.24
CA GLY A 108 16.05 5.05 -14.25
C GLY A 108 15.74 5.40 -12.80
N ILE A 109 14.61 6.06 -12.53
CA ILE A 109 14.16 6.46 -11.20
C ILE A 109 13.21 5.39 -10.64
N PRO A 110 13.57 4.74 -9.52
CA PRO A 110 12.68 3.80 -8.83
C PRO A 110 11.36 4.42 -8.41
N PHE A 111 10.32 3.60 -8.45
CA PHE A 111 8.98 4.02 -8.06
C PHE A 111 8.32 3.03 -7.10
N VAL A 112 7.73 3.53 -6.01
CA VAL A 112 6.86 2.75 -5.12
C VAL A 112 5.41 3.18 -5.35
N SER A 113 4.62 2.29 -5.92
CA SER A 113 3.19 2.45 -6.10
C SER A 113 2.45 1.97 -4.86
N SER A 114 1.63 2.83 -4.29
CA SER A 114 0.85 2.55 -3.09
C SER A 114 -0.59 2.13 -3.37
N ASN A 115 -0.98 1.94 -4.64
CA ASN A 115 -2.35 1.57 -5.02
C ASN A 115 -2.70 0.18 -4.47
N ALA A 116 -3.98 -0.09 -4.22
CA ALA A 116 -4.43 -1.43 -3.85
C ALA A 116 -4.32 -2.45 -5.02
N GLU A 117 -4.35 -1.95 -6.27
CA GLU A 117 -4.16 -2.74 -7.49
C GLU A 117 -2.70 -2.78 -7.94
N ARG A 118 -2.33 -3.89 -8.55
CA ARG A 118 -1.04 -4.11 -9.21
C ARG A 118 -1.19 -4.21 -10.71
N VAL A 119 -0.22 -3.64 -11.40
CA VAL A 119 0.01 -3.77 -12.83
C VAL A 119 1.17 -4.73 -13.09
N LYS A 120 1.14 -5.44 -14.23
CA LYS A 120 2.21 -6.38 -14.63
C LYS A 120 3.32 -5.64 -15.38
N ASP A 121 4.48 -6.29 -15.52
CA ASP A 121 5.60 -5.85 -16.36
C ASP A 121 6.23 -4.49 -16.01
N GLN A 122 6.17 -4.12 -14.73
CA GLN A 122 6.72 -2.86 -14.21
C GLN A 122 8.11 -3.04 -13.59
N ASP A 123 9.11 -3.25 -14.43
CA ASP A 123 10.51 -3.20 -14.01
C ASP A 123 10.84 -1.86 -13.35
N LEU A 124 11.63 -1.88 -12.28
CA LEU A 124 11.98 -0.71 -11.46
C LEU A 124 10.83 -0.11 -10.62
N GLN A 125 9.73 -0.85 -10.47
CA GLN A 125 8.62 -0.48 -9.58
C GLN A 125 8.42 -1.51 -8.47
N LEU A 126 8.17 -1.04 -7.24
CA LEU A 126 7.59 -1.85 -6.17
C LEU A 126 6.14 -1.44 -5.98
N GLN A 127 5.25 -2.41 -5.79
CA GLN A 127 3.81 -2.16 -5.68
C GLN A 127 3.29 -2.76 -4.38
N LEU A 128 2.68 -1.93 -3.54
CA LEU A 128 2.11 -2.36 -2.25
C LEU A 128 0.73 -3.01 -2.39
N GLY A 129 0.09 -2.84 -3.54
CA GLY A 129 -1.19 -3.45 -3.86
C GLY A 129 -1.16 -4.96 -3.82
N ARG A 130 -2.28 -5.58 -3.47
CA ARG A 130 -2.38 -7.05 -3.33
C ARG A 130 -3.26 -7.69 -4.38
N ILE A 131 -3.98 -6.88 -5.15
CA ILE A 131 -5.00 -7.33 -6.10
C ILE A 131 -4.52 -7.04 -7.53
N GLU A 132 -4.83 -7.91 -8.48
CA GLU A 132 -4.55 -7.63 -9.89
C GLU A 132 -5.46 -6.50 -10.42
N LEU A 133 -4.94 -5.71 -11.37
CA LEU A 133 -5.71 -4.66 -12.03
C LEU A 133 -7.07 -5.15 -12.56
N ASN A 134 -8.13 -4.42 -12.19
CA ASN A 134 -9.54 -4.68 -12.51
C ASN A 134 -10.16 -5.92 -11.85
N ALA A 135 -9.45 -6.66 -10.98
CA ALA A 135 -10.02 -7.85 -10.38
C ALA A 135 -11.23 -7.53 -9.49
N GLY A 136 -11.18 -6.44 -8.71
CA GLY A 136 -12.32 -5.99 -7.90
C GLY A 136 -13.57 -5.69 -8.74
N GLU A 137 -13.43 -4.94 -9.84
CA GLU A 137 -14.58 -4.62 -10.70
C GLU A 137 -15.13 -5.85 -11.43
N LYS A 138 -14.26 -6.77 -11.88
CA LYS A 138 -14.69 -8.04 -12.49
C LYS A 138 -15.53 -8.87 -11.49
N ILE A 139 -15.03 -9.03 -10.27
CA ILE A 139 -15.74 -9.77 -9.21
C ILE A 139 -17.07 -9.10 -8.89
N ALA A 140 -17.09 -7.76 -8.73
CA ALA A 140 -18.32 -7.04 -8.44
C ALA A 140 -19.34 -7.14 -9.59
N ALA A 141 -18.90 -7.05 -10.85
CA ALA A 141 -19.78 -7.23 -12.00
C ALA A 141 -20.42 -8.62 -12.00
N ASP A 142 -19.68 -9.67 -11.65
CA ASP A 142 -20.19 -11.04 -11.57
C ASP A 142 -21.18 -11.20 -10.41
N LEU A 143 -20.85 -10.64 -9.24
CA LEU A 143 -21.74 -10.64 -8.08
C LEU A 143 -23.05 -9.89 -8.36
N ARG A 144 -23.02 -8.74 -9.06
CA ARG A 144 -24.24 -8.03 -9.48
C ARG A 144 -25.15 -8.91 -10.33
N ARG A 145 -24.58 -9.62 -11.32
CA ARG A 145 -25.35 -10.50 -12.22
C ARG A 145 -25.98 -11.69 -11.47
N GLN A 146 -25.28 -12.24 -10.48
CA GLN A 146 -25.72 -13.44 -9.76
C GLN A 146 -26.69 -13.13 -8.62
N THR A 147 -26.47 -12.04 -7.90
CA THR A 147 -27.24 -11.70 -6.69
C THR A 147 -28.36 -10.69 -6.94
N GLY A 148 -28.28 -9.91 -8.03
CA GLY A 148 -29.17 -8.79 -8.30
C GLY A 148 -28.90 -7.54 -7.44
N LEU A 149 -27.85 -7.55 -6.61
CA LEU A 149 -27.48 -6.43 -5.76
C LEU A 149 -26.73 -5.35 -6.54
N ARG A 150 -26.87 -4.09 -6.10
CA ARG A 150 -26.08 -2.95 -6.56
C ARG A 150 -24.74 -2.94 -5.81
N ILE A 151 -23.65 -3.35 -6.46
CA ILE A 151 -22.33 -3.49 -5.81
C ILE A 151 -21.31 -2.53 -6.41
N SER A 152 -20.67 -1.69 -5.59
CA SER A 152 -19.54 -0.83 -6.01
C SER A 152 -18.20 -1.43 -5.62
N ALA A 153 -17.14 -1.24 -6.41
CA ALA A 153 -15.82 -1.84 -6.16
C ALA A 153 -14.63 -0.88 -6.22
N ARG A 154 -14.81 0.42 -6.50
CA ARG A 154 -13.67 1.34 -6.76
C ARG A 154 -13.76 2.71 -6.12
N THR A 155 -14.95 3.19 -5.79
CA THR A 155 -15.14 4.60 -5.39
C THR A 155 -15.27 4.78 -3.88
N SER A 156 -15.64 3.73 -3.15
CA SER A 156 -16.10 3.88 -1.76
C SER A 156 -15.03 3.68 -0.69
N CYS A 157 -13.90 3.03 -1.04
CA CYS A 157 -12.96 2.49 -0.04
C CYS A 157 -11.55 2.23 -0.57
N TRP A 158 -11.25 2.62 -1.82
CA TRP A 158 -9.96 2.29 -2.45
C TRP A 158 -8.78 3.07 -1.85
N MET A 159 -9.08 4.11 -1.08
CA MET A 159 -8.12 5.06 -0.53
C MET A 159 -7.82 4.81 0.95
N ASP A 160 -8.83 4.63 1.78
CA ASP A 160 -8.67 4.41 3.21
C ASP A 160 -8.90 2.96 3.62
N PHE A 161 -9.30 2.10 2.67
CA PHE A 161 -9.67 0.71 2.92
C PHE A 161 -10.92 0.61 3.83
N ASP A 162 -11.64 1.73 4.00
CA ASP A 162 -12.82 1.83 4.85
C ASP A 162 -14.09 1.77 4.00
N ALA A 163 -14.96 0.82 4.34
CA ALA A 163 -16.16 0.52 3.57
C ALA A 163 -17.26 1.56 3.84
N THR A 164 -17.22 2.70 3.14
CA THR A 164 -18.30 3.69 3.21
C THR A 164 -19.48 3.28 2.33
N LEU A 165 -20.57 2.84 2.95
CA LEU A 165 -21.82 2.49 2.28
C LEU A 165 -22.65 3.76 2.02
N SER A 166 -23.18 3.90 0.80
CA SER A 166 -24.13 4.95 0.44
C SER A 166 -25.50 4.37 0.14
N GLU A 167 -26.54 5.21 0.12
CA GLU A 167 -27.90 4.77 -0.21
C GLU A 167 -28.07 4.19 -1.63
N ARG A 168 -27.10 4.48 -2.51
CA ARG A 168 -27.12 4.11 -3.94
C ARG A 168 -26.67 2.68 -4.22
N VAL A 169 -26.01 2.04 -3.26
CA VAL A 169 -25.48 0.67 -3.37
C VAL A 169 -26.11 -0.20 -2.29
N ASP A 170 -26.10 -1.51 -2.50
CA ASP A 170 -26.52 -2.53 -1.53
C ASP A 170 -25.29 -3.18 -0.86
N ALA A 171 -24.14 -3.14 -1.54
CA ALA A 171 -22.85 -3.58 -1.01
C ALA A 171 -21.68 -2.83 -1.64
N VAL A 172 -20.52 -2.88 -0.97
CA VAL A 172 -19.23 -2.44 -1.50
C VAL A 172 -18.21 -3.55 -1.42
N LEU A 173 -17.39 -3.71 -2.46
CA LEU A 173 -16.27 -4.63 -2.51
C LEU A 173 -14.98 -3.82 -2.37
N CYS A 174 -14.32 -3.95 -1.22
CA CYS A 174 -13.20 -3.11 -0.81
C CYS A 174 -11.92 -3.91 -0.69
N PRO A 175 -10.74 -3.33 -0.97
CA PRO A 175 -9.48 -3.94 -0.60
C PRO A 175 -9.41 -4.08 0.92
N VAL A 176 -8.67 -5.09 1.38
CA VAL A 176 -8.39 -5.27 2.81
C VAL A 176 -6.95 -4.90 3.09
N LEU A 177 -6.77 -4.10 4.14
CA LEU A 177 -5.45 -3.76 4.64
C LEU A 177 -4.96 -4.90 5.54
N THR A 178 -3.85 -5.53 5.19
CA THR A 178 -3.17 -6.44 6.12
C THR A 178 -2.29 -5.66 7.06
N VAL A 179 -2.18 -6.12 8.30
CA VAL A 179 -1.31 -5.52 9.31
C VAL A 179 -0.55 -6.59 10.07
N ASP A 180 0.71 -6.30 10.34
CA ASP A 180 1.46 -7.00 11.38
C ASP A 180 0.96 -6.47 12.74
N ARG A 181 0.20 -7.27 13.48
CA ARG A 181 -0.42 -6.86 14.75
C ARG A 181 0.63 -6.51 15.81
N GLY A 182 1.72 -7.28 15.88
CA GLY A 182 2.78 -7.05 16.86
C GLY A 182 3.45 -5.69 16.63
N ARG A 183 3.60 -5.28 15.36
CA ARG A 183 4.12 -3.97 15.00
C ARG A 183 3.09 -2.86 15.06
N TRP A 184 1.81 -3.16 14.81
CA TRP A 184 0.73 -2.18 14.79
C TRP A 184 0.64 -1.43 16.12
N ASP A 185 0.54 -2.14 17.24
CA ASP A 185 0.39 -1.51 18.55
C ASP A 185 1.61 -0.63 18.89
N GLN A 186 2.81 -1.08 18.52
CA GLN A 186 4.05 -0.31 18.71
C GLN A 186 4.05 1.00 17.89
N VAL A 187 3.74 0.91 16.60
CA VAL A 187 3.69 2.07 15.71
C VAL A 187 2.56 3.02 16.14
N ALA A 188 1.39 2.48 16.48
CA ALA A 188 0.24 3.27 16.93
C ALA A 188 0.55 4.06 18.22
N ASN A 189 1.21 3.43 19.20
CA ASN A 189 1.64 4.12 20.42
C ASN A 189 2.66 5.22 20.12
N THR A 190 3.62 4.96 19.23
CA THR A 190 4.63 5.95 18.84
C THR A 190 3.99 7.11 18.08
N TYR A 191 3.03 6.83 17.19
CA TYR A 191 2.24 7.81 16.45
C TYR A 191 1.43 8.71 17.40
N GLY A 192 0.70 8.10 18.34
CA GLY A 192 -0.10 8.82 19.34
C GLY A 192 0.75 9.71 20.25
N ALA A 193 1.94 9.25 20.63
CA ALA A 193 2.90 10.05 21.39
C ALA A 193 3.44 11.24 20.57
N ALA A 194 3.77 11.02 19.29
CA ALA A 194 4.40 12.00 18.42
C ALA A 194 3.45 13.09 17.92
N PHE A 195 2.20 12.73 17.58
CA PHE A 195 1.25 13.63 16.91
C PHE A 195 -0.02 13.90 17.69
N ARG A 196 -0.24 13.24 18.83
CA ARG A 196 -1.46 13.38 19.65
C ARG A 196 -2.75 13.10 18.86
N LYS A 197 -2.69 12.15 17.91
CA LYS A 197 -3.80 11.70 17.06
C LYS A 197 -3.90 10.17 17.08
N PRO A 198 -5.09 9.57 16.87
CA PRO A 198 -5.22 8.13 16.68
C PRO A 198 -4.51 7.69 15.39
N PHE A 199 -3.93 6.50 15.41
CA PHE A 199 -3.29 5.93 14.23
C PHE A 199 -4.33 5.33 13.29
N THR A 200 -4.31 5.74 12.02
CA THR A 200 -5.31 5.34 11.01
C THR A 200 -4.72 4.43 9.93
N ALA A 201 -5.59 3.80 9.14
CA ALA A 201 -5.21 3.06 7.94
C ALA A 201 -4.42 3.94 6.94
N SER A 202 -4.82 5.20 6.76
CA SER A 202 -4.10 6.16 5.90
C SER A 202 -2.69 6.43 6.42
N ALA A 203 -2.52 6.67 7.72
CA ALA A 203 -1.21 6.82 8.32
C ALA A 203 -0.36 5.54 8.20
N ALA A 204 -0.95 4.35 8.37
CA ALA A 204 -0.25 3.09 8.20
C ALA A 204 0.24 2.86 6.76
N ARG A 205 -0.55 3.23 5.75
CA ARG A 205 -0.13 3.22 4.34
C ARG A 205 1.03 4.16 4.07
N GLY A 206 0.94 5.39 4.58
CA GLY A 206 2.03 6.37 4.50
C GLY A 206 3.32 5.85 5.15
N TYR A 207 3.21 5.28 6.34
CA TYR A 207 4.31 4.68 7.07
C TYR A 207 4.98 3.55 6.27
N ALA A 208 4.21 2.56 5.83
CA ALA A 208 4.74 1.41 5.10
C ALA A 208 5.39 1.78 3.76
N ALA A 209 4.81 2.72 3.01
CA ALA A 209 5.43 3.21 1.77
C ALA A 209 6.79 3.87 2.03
N MET A 210 6.89 4.65 3.12
CA MET A 210 8.16 5.26 3.51
C MET A 210 9.17 4.22 4.04
N GLU A 211 8.73 3.17 4.74
CA GLU A 211 9.62 2.07 5.13
C GLU A 211 10.29 1.44 3.91
N VAL A 212 9.52 1.19 2.85
CA VAL A 212 10.06 0.66 1.59
C VAL A 212 11.05 1.64 0.96
N ALA A 213 10.70 2.93 0.92
CA ALA A 213 11.57 3.98 0.40
C ALA A 213 12.92 4.04 1.11
N LEU A 214 12.89 4.09 2.44
CA LEU A 214 14.08 4.20 3.27
C LEU A 214 14.96 2.95 3.18
N ASN A 215 14.33 1.77 3.12
CA ASN A 215 15.07 0.53 2.98
C ASN A 215 15.69 0.38 1.58
N TYR A 216 15.00 0.83 0.53
CA TYR A 216 15.60 0.96 -0.80
C TYR A 216 16.82 1.87 -0.78
N LEU A 217 16.70 3.09 -0.25
CA LEU A 217 17.80 4.07 -0.22
C LEU A 217 19.01 3.55 0.57
N ARG A 218 18.77 2.80 1.65
CA ARG A 218 19.84 2.13 2.41
C ARG A 218 20.61 1.13 1.55
N ARG A 219 19.90 0.31 0.77
CA ARG A 219 20.51 -0.72 -0.10
C ARG A 219 21.12 -0.16 -1.37
N ALA A 220 20.56 0.91 -1.92
CA ALA A 220 21.03 1.51 -3.16
C ALA A 220 22.48 2.02 -3.07
N LYS A 221 23.01 2.27 -1.87
CA LYS A 221 24.42 2.61 -1.62
C LYS A 221 25.34 1.48 -2.14
N GLY A 222 25.88 1.66 -3.34
CA GLY A 222 26.80 0.70 -3.98
C GLY A 222 26.12 -0.37 -4.84
N MET A 223 24.81 -0.27 -5.08
CA MET A 223 24.06 -1.23 -5.90
C MET A 223 23.42 -0.57 -7.13
N LYS A 224 23.22 -1.34 -8.20
CA LYS A 224 22.35 -0.90 -9.30
C LYS A 224 20.90 -0.79 -8.79
N PRO A 225 20.11 0.21 -9.23
CA PRO A 225 18.73 0.42 -8.76
C PRO A 225 17.84 -0.83 -8.79
N ALA A 226 17.85 -1.57 -9.89
CA ALA A 226 17.07 -2.81 -10.03
C ALA A 226 17.46 -3.89 -9.01
N ALA A 227 18.77 -4.01 -8.68
CA ALA A 227 19.24 -4.98 -7.70
C ALA A 227 18.83 -4.57 -6.27
N ALA A 228 18.95 -3.29 -5.94
CA ALA A 228 18.51 -2.75 -4.65
C ALA A 228 16.98 -2.88 -4.46
N LEU A 229 16.18 -2.69 -5.52
CA LEU A 229 14.74 -2.92 -5.46
C LEU A 229 14.40 -4.39 -5.26
N LYS A 230 15.08 -5.31 -5.96
CA LYS A 230 14.88 -6.75 -5.78
C LYS A 230 15.17 -7.19 -4.35
N GLU A 231 16.24 -6.70 -3.75
CA GLU A 231 16.51 -6.95 -2.32
C GLU A 231 15.51 -6.25 -1.40
N THR A 232 14.93 -5.14 -1.83
CA THR A 232 13.90 -4.45 -1.05
C THR A 232 12.57 -5.17 -1.07
N GLN A 233 12.25 -5.88 -2.14
CA GLN A 233 11.04 -6.70 -2.24
C GLN A 233 10.96 -7.82 -1.19
N SER A 234 12.08 -8.28 -0.62
CA SER A 234 12.07 -9.31 0.43
C SER A 234 11.70 -8.77 1.83
N MET A 235 11.49 -7.46 1.97
CA MET A 235 11.17 -6.87 3.26
C MET A 235 9.71 -7.06 3.69
N VAL A 236 9.50 -6.94 4.99
CA VAL A 236 8.17 -6.90 5.62
C VAL A 236 7.95 -5.49 6.16
N THR A 237 6.86 -4.86 5.75
CA THR A 237 6.41 -3.56 6.25
C THR A 237 5.40 -3.75 7.38
N LEU A 238 4.96 -2.66 8.00
CA LEU A 238 3.79 -2.69 8.91
C LEU A 238 2.56 -3.34 8.26
N LEU A 239 2.41 -3.23 6.94
CA LEU A 239 1.28 -3.78 6.19
C LEU A 239 1.51 -5.21 5.69
N GLY A 240 2.60 -5.85 6.15
CA GLY A 240 3.01 -7.18 5.73
C GLY A 240 4.09 -7.19 4.65
N PRO A 241 4.36 -8.38 4.07
CA PRO A 241 5.37 -8.56 3.03
C PRO A 241 5.09 -7.72 1.79
N VAL A 242 6.13 -7.14 1.19
CA VAL A 242 6.02 -6.46 -0.11
C VAL A 242 5.75 -7.50 -1.21
N PRO A 243 4.64 -7.41 -1.95
CA PRO A 243 4.31 -8.40 -2.96
C PRO A 243 5.36 -8.48 -4.09
N THR A 244 5.57 -9.69 -4.60
CA THR A 244 6.23 -9.86 -5.90
C THR A 244 5.28 -9.47 -7.04
N LEU A 245 5.84 -9.10 -8.20
CA LEU A 245 5.04 -8.66 -9.36
C LEU A 245 3.99 -9.72 -9.76
N ASP A 246 4.35 -11.00 -9.69
CA ASP A 246 3.49 -12.13 -10.06
C ASP A 246 2.83 -12.83 -8.87
N ALA A 247 2.90 -12.26 -7.66
CA ALA A 247 2.25 -12.86 -6.50
C ALA A 247 0.74 -13.02 -6.77
N PRO A 248 0.14 -14.20 -6.54
CA PRO A 248 -1.31 -14.34 -6.62
C PRO A 248 -1.98 -13.47 -5.57
N ALA A 249 -3.17 -12.96 -5.88
CA ALA A 249 -3.96 -12.25 -4.89
C ALA A 249 -4.36 -13.21 -3.76
N PRO A 250 -4.14 -12.86 -2.48
CA PRO A 250 -4.64 -13.64 -1.37
C PRO A 250 -6.15 -13.82 -1.46
N THR A 251 -6.67 -14.96 -0.98
CA THR A 251 -8.12 -15.23 -0.94
C THR A 251 -8.91 -14.20 -0.11
N THR A 252 -8.21 -13.43 0.73
CA THR A 252 -8.74 -12.40 1.62
C THR A 252 -8.40 -10.97 1.17
N ALA A 253 -7.91 -10.77 -0.06
CA ALA A 253 -7.44 -9.47 -0.52
C ALA A 253 -8.55 -8.41 -0.62
N LEU A 254 -9.80 -8.85 -0.80
CA LEU A 254 -11.00 -8.00 -0.84
C LEU A 254 -12.00 -8.40 0.24
N GLN A 255 -12.87 -7.48 0.63
CA GLN A 255 -14.02 -7.68 1.49
C GLN A 255 -15.28 -7.17 0.82
N LEU A 256 -16.32 -8.00 0.76
CA LEU A 256 -17.67 -7.60 0.39
C LEU A 256 -18.42 -7.20 1.66
N VAL A 257 -18.82 -5.94 1.75
CA VAL A 257 -19.55 -5.38 2.89
C VAL A 257 -20.94 -5.01 2.43
N PHE A 258 -21.95 -5.61 3.05
CA PHE A 258 -23.35 -5.33 2.75
C PHE A 258 -23.89 -4.17 3.59
N ARG A 259 -24.92 -3.50 3.07
CA ARG A 259 -25.79 -2.67 3.89
C ARG A 259 -26.55 -3.48 4.93
N HIS A 260 -26.94 -2.79 5.99
CA HIS A 260 -27.81 -3.35 7.01
C HIS A 260 -29.20 -3.71 6.45
N ASP A 261 -29.68 -2.93 5.48
CA ASP A 261 -30.97 -3.04 4.82
C ASP A 261 -30.80 -3.47 3.35
N LEU A 262 -30.88 -4.78 3.10
CA LEU A 262 -30.86 -5.30 1.74
C LEU A 262 -32.24 -5.16 1.07
N PRO A 263 -32.29 -4.96 -0.26
CA PRO A 263 -33.55 -4.91 -0.98
C PRO A 263 -34.28 -6.26 -0.90
N LYS A 264 -35.59 -6.25 -1.18
CA LYS A 264 -36.36 -7.48 -1.28
C LYS A 264 -35.88 -8.30 -2.49
N LEU A 265 -35.22 -9.42 -2.21
CA LEU A 265 -34.71 -10.33 -3.23
C LEU A 265 -35.77 -11.35 -3.64
N ASN A 266 -35.72 -11.81 -4.90
CA ASN A 266 -36.52 -12.95 -5.33
C ASN A 266 -35.96 -14.26 -4.73
N PRO A 267 -36.71 -15.38 -4.75
CA PRO A 267 -36.26 -16.64 -4.11
C PRO A 267 -34.90 -17.14 -4.62
N GLN A 268 -34.62 -17.02 -5.92
CA GLN A 268 -33.35 -17.45 -6.53
C GLN A 268 -32.17 -16.57 -6.08
N GLN A 269 -32.37 -15.26 -6.04
CA GLN A 269 -31.38 -14.29 -5.56
C GLN A 269 -31.08 -14.49 -4.08
N SER A 270 -32.12 -14.71 -3.26
CA SER A 270 -31.97 -15.02 -1.84
C SER A 270 -31.16 -16.29 -1.61
N GLN A 271 -31.44 -17.36 -2.35
CA GLN A 271 -30.67 -18.62 -2.28
C GLN A 271 -29.21 -18.43 -2.72
N THR A 272 -28.98 -17.63 -3.76
CA THR A 272 -27.63 -17.33 -4.26
C THR A 272 -26.83 -16.53 -3.24
N LEU A 273 -27.44 -15.51 -2.64
CA LEU A 273 -26.82 -14.70 -1.59
C LEU A 273 -26.51 -15.54 -0.33
N ASP A 274 -27.43 -16.40 0.09
CA ASP A 274 -27.21 -17.32 1.20
C ASP A 274 -26.04 -18.28 0.93
N LYS A 275 -25.95 -18.84 -0.28
CA LYS A 275 -24.80 -19.68 -0.68
C LYS A 275 -23.50 -18.87 -0.65
N LEU A 276 -23.49 -17.67 -1.20
CA LEU A 276 -22.33 -16.77 -1.19
C LEU A 276 -21.84 -16.49 0.24
N VAL A 277 -22.75 -16.09 1.14
CA VAL A 277 -22.44 -15.80 2.54
C VAL A 277 -21.85 -17.02 3.24
N LYS A 278 -22.43 -18.20 3.02
CA LYS A 278 -21.95 -19.47 3.59
C LYS A 278 -20.57 -19.86 3.07
N THR A 279 -20.28 -19.60 1.79
CA THR A 279 -18.99 -19.89 1.17
C THR A 279 -17.89 -18.92 1.62
N LYS A 280 -18.21 -17.62 1.79
CA LYS A 280 -17.21 -16.55 1.91
C LYS A 280 -17.19 -15.78 3.24
N GLY A 281 -18.04 -16.09 4.22
CA GLY A 281 -18.07 -15.40 5.51
C GLY A 281 -16.71 -15.39 6.24
N CYS A 282 -16.44 -14.36 7.07
CA CYS A 282 -15.12 -14.05 7.66
C CYS A 282 -14.44 -15.11 8.53
N ALA A 283 -15.04 -16.28 8.74
CA ALA A 283 -14.39 -17.42 9.39
C ALA A 283 -14.09 -18.58 8.43
N CYS A 284 -14.28 -18.42 7.12
CA CYS A 284 -13.94 -19.46 6.15
C CYS A 284 -12.52 -19.26 5.57
N PRO A 285 -11.50 -19.89 6.17
CA PRO A 285 -10.59 -20.76 5.44
C PRO A 285 -11.07 -22.18 5.71
N GLY A 286 -12.30 -22.48 5.31
CA GLY A 286 -12.96 -23.75 5.67
C GLY A 286 -13.71 -23.86 7.00
N GLY A 287 -13.92 -22.85 7.87
CA GLY A 287 -14.93 -23.00 8.94
C GLY A 287 -15.22 -21.83 9.88
N THR A 288 -16.47 -21.34 9.94
CA THR A 288 -17.36 -21.47 11.14
C THR A 288 -18.64 -20.61 11.04
N LEU A 289 -19.64 -21.13 10.32
CA LEU A 289 -20.98 -21.23 10.94
C LEU A 289 -20.95 -22.47 11.85
N ARG A 290 -21.86 -22.64 12.80
CA ARG A 290 -21.91 -23.77 13.76
C ARG A 290 -21.77 -25.21 13.18
N GLY A 291 -21.61 -25.40 11.86
CA GLY A 291 -21.37 -26.67 11.16
C GLY A 291 -20.25 -26.69 10.10
N GLY A 292 -19.28 -25.76 10.10
CA GLY A 292 -18.16 -25.72 9.11
C GLY A 292 -18.53 -25.07 7.77
N CYS A 293 -17.54 -24.75 6.91
CA CYS A 293 -17.83 -24.15 5.60
C CYS A 293 -18.28 -25.22 4.59
N PRO A 294 -19.14 -24.88 3.61
CA PRO A 294 -19.60 -25.83 2.60
C PRO A 294 -18.41 -26.47 1.85
N ARG A 295 -18.44 -27.81 1.66
CA ARG A 295 -17.46 -28.54 0.82
C ARG A 295 -17.51 -28.10 -0.64
N ASP A 296 -18.67 -27.64 -1.10
CA ASP A 296 -18.83 -26.99 -2.40
C ASP A 296 -18.60 -25.48 -2.21
N ALA A 297 -17.39 -25.03 -2.53
CA ALA A 297 -17.02 -23.62 -2.48
C ALA A 297 -17.72 -22.80 -3.58
N GLY A 298 -18.58 -23.42 -4.40
CA GLY A 298 -19.29 -22.75 -5.49
C GLY A 298 -18.35 -22.07 -6.49
N PRO A 299 -18.87 -21.18 -7.35
CA PRO A 299 -18.04 -20.45 -8.31
C PRO A 299 -17.13 -19.40 -7.64
N TRP A 300 -17.29 -19.16 -6.34
CA TRP A 300 -16.58 -18.09 -5.64
C TRP A 300 -15.35 -18.57 -4.88
N GLY A 301 -15.22 -19.86 -4.58
CA GLY A 301 -14.20 -20.41 -3.66
C GLY A 301 -12.81 -19.82 -3.82
N GLU A 302 -12.32 -19.78 -5.05
CA GLU A 302 -10.97 -19.30 -5.40
C GLU A 302 -10.88 -17.78 -5.61
N LEU A 303 -12.01 -17.06 -5.63
CA LEU A 303 -11.99 -15.62 -5.82
C LEU A 303 -11.42 -14.91 -4.59
N PRO A 304 -10.65 -13.82 -4.76
CA PRO A 304 -9.86 -13.21 -3.70
C PRO A 304 -10.66 -12.25 -2.81
N PHE A 305 -11.82 -12.69 -2.31
CA PHE A 305 -12.63 -11.91 -1.38
C PHE A 305 -13.27 -12.74 -0.27
N VAL A 306 -13.57 -12.06 0.84
CA VAL A 306 -14.40 -12.53 1.96
C VAL A 306 -15.67 -11.69 2.08
N VAL A 307 -16.66 -12.18 2.82
CA VAL A 307 -17.93 -11.50 3.07
C VAL A 307 -18.00 -11.04 4.53
N ARG A 308 -18.13 -9.73 4.73
CA ARG A 308 -18.38 -9.09 6.03
C ARG A 308 -19.88 -8.85 6.19
N GLY A 309 -20.39 -9.17 7.37
CA GLY A 309 -21.83 -9.26 7.63
C GLY A 309 -22.63 -7.98 7.36
N GLY A 310 -23.63 -8.13 6.49
CA GLY A 310 -24.91 -7.41 6.45
C GLY A 310 -25.91 -8.35 5.77
N GLY A 311 -26.97 -8.71 6.46
CA GLY A 311 -27.85 -9.83 6.10
C GLY A 311 -28.31 -10.60 7.35
N THR A 312 -29.37 -11.40 7.21
CA THR A 312 -29.94 -12.17 8.33
C THR A 312 -29.78 -13.68 8.05
N PRO A 313 -28.96 -14.42 8.82
CA PRO A 313 -28.12 -13.94 9.93
C PRO A 313 -26.85 -13.23 9.44
N PRO A 314 -26.31 -12.28 10.22
CA PRO A 314 -25.06 -11.60 9.88
C PRO A 314 -23.94 -12.63 9.85
N ALA A 315 -23.17 -12.64 8.75
CA ALA A 315 -22.06 -13.57 8.55
C ALA A 315 -21.04 -13.46 9.70
N CYS A 316 -20.75 -12.24 10.15
CA CYS A 316 -19.77 -11.95 11.20
C CYS A 316 -20.14 -10.70 12.00
N THR A 317 -19.80 -10.70 13.28
CA THR A 317 -20.06 -9.60 14.24
C THR A 317 -18.94 -8.56 14.30
N LYS A 318 -17.81 -8.77 13.62
CA LYS A 318 -16.67 -7.85 13.64
C LYS A 318 -16.35 -7.25 12.26
N PRO A 319 -16.02 -5.95 12.24
CA PRO A 319 -15.28 -5.34 11.15
C PRO A 319 -13.99 -6.05 10.77
N ILE A 320 -13.83 -6.49 9.52
CA ILE A 320 -12.49 -6.71 8.96
C ILE A 320 -12.07 -5.43 8.23
N GLU A 321 -11.73 -4.37 8.95
CA GLU A 321 -10.95 -3.27 8.34
C GLU A 321 -9.47 -3.66 8.22
N LEU A 322 -9.00 -4.52 9.12
CA LEU A 322 -7.62 -4.97 9.23
C LEU A 322 -7.58 -6.49 9.32
N LEU A 323 -6.80 -7.14 8.45
CA LEU A 323 -6.47 -8.55 8.59
C LEU A 323 -5.19 -8.70 9.39
N GLU A 324 -5.28 -9.40 10.51
CA GLU A 324 -4.14 -9.80 11.32
C GLU A 324 -3.35 -10.87 10.54
N LEU A 325 -2.06 -10.60 10.32
CA LEU A 325 -1.10 -11.55 9.76
C LEU A 325 -0.52 -12.48 10.84
#